data_AF-A0A8S0FH73-F1
#
_entry.id   AF-A0A8S0FH73-F1
#
_cell.length_a   1.000
_cell.length_b   1.000
_cell.length_c   1.000
_cell.angle_alpha   90.00
_cell.angle_beta   90.00
_cell.angle_gamma   90.00
#
_symmetry.space_group_name_H-M   'P 1'
#
loop_
_entity.id
_entity.type
_entity.pdbx_description
1 polymer ?
#
loop_
_entity_poly.entity_id
_entity_poly.type
_entity_poly.pdbx_seq_one_letter_code
_entity_poly.pdbx_strand_id
1 'polypeptide(L)'
;MPVFSFMGNASQHPQQVPCYITHTNEKTHDVIRSNLDRSPMYAGVIEGVGPRYCPSIEDKVMRFADRNQHQIFLEPEGLTSNEIYPNGISTSLPFDVQMQIVRSMQGMENAKIVRPGYAIEYDFFDPRDLKPTLESKFIQGLFFAGDRLTALPVTKKPLRKVCWLVLTLPVCLLTKKVGLRRVLRRISAYWLMTCAL
;
A
#
# COMPACT_ATOMS: atom_id res chain seq x y z
N MET A 1 9.66 -23.46 14.31
CA MET A 1 9.26 -22.28 13.53
C MET A 1 7.87 -22.52 12.95
N PRO A 2 6.95 -21.54 12.98
CA PRO A 2 5.60 -21.71 12.44
C PRO A 2 5.64 -21.80 10.90
N VAL A 3 4.82 -22.67 10.31
CA VAL A 3 4.72 -22.87 8.86
C VAL A 3 3.34 -22.40 8.38
N PHE A 4 3.28 -21.72 7.24
CA PHE A 4 2.03 -21.10 6.76
C PHE A 4 1.01 -22.13 6.21
N SER A 5 1.48 -23.16 5.50
CA SER A 5 0.62 -24.21 4.91
C SER A 5 0.54 -25.42 5.83
N PHE A 6 -0.65 -26.03 5.93
CA PHE A 6 -0.84 -27.31 6.63
C PHE A 6 0.01 -28.45 6.05
N MET A 7 0.37 -28.37 4.76
CA MET A 7 1.20 -29.37 4.08
C MET A 7 2.69 -28.98 4.04
N GLY A 8 3.03 -27.76 4.50
CA GLY A 8 4.40 -27.28 4.46
C GLY A 8 5.23 -27.83 5.62
N ASN A 9 6.56 -27.75 5.50
CA ASN A 9 7.47 -28.02 6.59
C ASN A 9 8.46 -26.87 6.79
N ALA A 10 9.13 -26.84 7.96
CA ALA A 10 10.07 -25.77 8.27
C ALA A 10 11.36 -25.83 7.41
N SER A 11 11.70 -26.98 6.82
CA SER A 11 12.88 -27.08 5.95
C SER A 11 12.67 -26.44 4.57
N GLN A 12 11.42 -26.16 4.19
CA GLN A 12 11.09 -25.39 2.99
C GLN A 12 11.30 -23.88 3.17
N HIS A 13 11.57 -23.41 4.38
CA HIS A 13 11.77 -21.99 4.61
C HIS A 13 13.10 -21.54 4.01
N PRO A 14 13.13 -20.42 3.28
CA PRO A 14 14.39 -19.84 2.84
C PRO A 14 15.15 -19.25 4.04
N GLN A 15 16.37 -18.80 3.80
CA GLN A 15 17.17 -18.12 4.82
C GLN A 15 16.35 -17.02 5.51
N GLN A 16 16.38 -17.01 6.84
CA GLN A 16 15.70 -16.00 7.63
C GLN A 16 16.66 -14.84 7.86
N VAL A 17 16.18 -13.63 7.61
CA VAL A 17 16.95 -12.39 7.78
C VAL A 17 16.25 -11.48 8.79
N PRO A 18 17.00 -10.72 9.60
CA PRO A 18 16.40 -9.80 10.56
C PRO A 18 15.75 -8.62 9.84
N CYS A 19 14.66 -8.13 10.40
CA CYS A 19 14.14 -6.79 10.11
C CYS A 19 14.71 -5.82 11.14
N TYR A 20 14.99 -4.59 10.72
CA TYR A 20 15.48 -3.54 11.62
C TYR A 20 14.34 -2.60 12.00
N ILE A 21 14.50 -1.90 13.11
CA ILE A 21 13.50 -0.96 13.60
C ILE A 21 14.18 0.40 13.72
N THR A 22 13.55 1.41 13.14
CA THR A 22 13.92 2.82 13.34
C THR A 22 12.68 3.62 13.76
N HIS A 23 12.90 4.88 14.12
CA HIS A 23 11.84 5.76 14.59
C HIS A 23 11.93 7.10 13.86
N THR A 24 10.76 7.64 13.52
CA THR A 24 10.65 9.06 13.20
C THR A 24 10.82 9.90 14.46
N ASN A 25 11.21 11.16 14.28
CA ASN A 25 11.41 12.11 15.37
C ASN A 25 10.75 13.46 15.04
N GLU A 26 10.88 14.41 15.96
CA GLU A 26 10.33 15.76 15.80
C GLU A 26 10.83 16.45 14.54
N LYS A 27 12.11 16.29 14.16
CA LYS A 27 12.64 16.85 12.90
C LYS A 27 11.91 16.28 11.69
N THR A 28 11.64 14.98 11.68
CA THR A 28 10.85 14.34 10.61
C THR A 28 9.45 14.97 10.52
N HIS A 29 8.82 15.23 11.67
CA HIS A 29 7.47 15.78 11.71
C HIS A 29 7.46 17.25 11.27
N ASP A 30 8.48 18.02 11.62
CA ASP A 30 8.60 19.41 11.20
C ASP A 30 8.83 19.53 9.69
N VAL A 31 9.65 18.65 9.10
CA VAL A 31 9.81 18.56 7.65
C VAL A 31 8.48 18.27 6.96
N ILE A 32 7.70 17.31 7.49
CA ILE A 32 6.38 16.97 6.96
C ILE A 32 5.44 18.17 7.09
N ARG A 33 5.30 18.75 8.27
CA ARG A 33 4.40 19.89 8.54
C ARG A 33 4.70 21.09 7.65
N SER A 34 5.99 21.38 7.43
CA SER A 34 6.44 22.50 6.61
C SER A 34 6.21 22.29 5.11
N ASN A 35 5.90 21.06 4.67
CA ASN A 35 5.70 20.72 3.26
C ASN A 35 4.31 20.09 3.00
N LEU A 36 3.38 20.20 3.95
CA LEU A 36 2.02 19.65 3.82
C LEU A 36 1.26 20.26 2.64
N ASP A 37 1.48 21.55 2.38
CA ASP A 37 0.92 22.30 1.24
C ASP A 37 1.33 21.71 -0.11
N ARG A 38 2.47 21.01 -0.17
CA ARG A 38 3.00 20.36 -1.37
C ARG A 38 2.49 18.94 -1.56
N SER A 39 1.74 18.38 -0.61
CA SER A 39 1.12 17.06 -0.78
C SER A 39 -0.08 17.16 -1.72
N PRO A 40 -0.15 16.36 -2.80
CA PRO A 40 -1.29 16.33 -3.71
C PRO A 40 -2.63 16.02 -3.01
N MET A 41 -2.57 15.33 -1.86
CA MET A 41 -3.73 15.03 -1.01
C MET A 41 -4.29 16.28 -0.31
N TYR A 42 -3.42 17.18 0.15
CA TYR A 42 -3.79 18.40 0.88
C TYR A 42 -3.98 19.60 -0.04
N ALA A 43 -3.28 19.63 -1.18
CA ALA A 43 -3.44 20.64 -2.23
C ALA A 43 -4.74 20.49 -3.05
N GLY A 44 -5.56 19.47 -2.77
CA GLY A 44 -6.83 19.24 -3.46
C GLY A 44 -6.71 18.72 -4.90
N VAL A 45 -5.52 18.26 -5.31
CA VAL A 45 -5.28 17.66 -6.64
C VAL A 45 -5.85 16.24 -6.70
N ILE A 46 -5.86 15.54 -5.57
CA ILE A 46 -6.46 14.21 -5.43
C ILE A 46 -7.79 14.34 -4.67
N GLU A 47 -8.90 14.00 -5.34
CA GLU A 47 -10.25 14.01 -4.74
C GLU A 47 -10.53 12.74 -3.92
N GLY A 48 -9.78 11.66 -4.18
CA GLY A 48 -9.91 10.39 -3.48
C GLY A 48 -9.51 10.44 -2.02
N VAL A 49 -10.41 9.99 -1.13
CA VAL A 49 -10.12 9.82 0.31
C VAL A 49 -9.07 8.72 0.48
N GLY A 50 -7.96 9.03 1.15
CA GLY A 50 -6.91 8.06 1.44
C GLY A 50 -7.39 6.86 2.28
N PRO A 51 -6.63 5.74 2.30
CA PRO A 51 -7.04 4.53 3.00
C PRO A 51 -7.19 4.79 4.51
N ARG A 52 -8.35 4.47 5.09
CA ARG A 52 -8.62 4.71 6.53
C ARG A 52 -7.63 4.01 7.48
N TYR A 53 -7.16 2.82 7.11
CA TYR A 53 -6.34 1.96 7.97
C TYR A 53 -4.85 1.91 7.58
N CYS A 54 -4.49 2.53 6.45
CA CYS A 54 -3.11 2.69 6.02
C CYS A 54 -2.92 4.15 5.58
N PRO A 55 -2.98 5.09 6.54
CA PRO A 55 -2.73 6.50 6.23
C PRO A 55 -1.27 6.67 5.82
N SER A 56 -1.02 7.63 4.93
CA SER A 56 0.33 8.09 4.65
C SER A 56 0.99 8.70 5.89
N ILE A 57 2.30 8.87 5.87
CA ILE A 57 3.04 9.46 7.00
C ILE A 57 2.57 10.89 7.26
N GLU A 58 2.24 11.65 6.22
CA GLU A 58 1.65 12.99 6.36
C GLU A 58 0.30 12.97 7.09
N ASP A 59 -0.60 12.06 6.73
CA ASP A 59 -1.88 11.87 7.43
C ASP A 59 -1.70 11.36 8.87
N LYS A 60 -0.71 10.48 9.07
CA LYS A 60 -0.43 9.90 10.39
C LYS A 60 0.08 10.99 11.35
N VAL A 61 1.02 11.84 10.91
CA VAL A 61 1.54 12.95 11.72
C VAL A 61 0.44 13.98 12.02
N MET A 62 -0.45 14.27 11.07
CA MET A 62 -1.55 15.21 11.29
C MET A 62 -2.63 14.68 12.24
N ARG A 63 -2.97 13.39 12.15
CA ARG A 63 -4.01 12.78 13.02
C ARG A 63 -3.51 12.45 14.42
N PHE A 64 -2.23 12.13 14.57
CA PHE A 64 -1.60 11.74 15.84
C PHE A 64 -0.50 12.72 16.22
N ALA A 65 -0.86 14.00 16.30
CA ALA A 65 0.08 15.09 16.61
C ALA A 65 0.63 15.03 18.04
N ASP A 66 -0.02 14.28 18.93
CA ASP A 66 0.38 14.00 20.31
C ASP A 66 1.55 13.01 20.41
N ARG A 67 1.86 12.26 19.34
CA ARG A 67 2.95 11.30 19.30
C ARG A 67 4.19 11.93 18.66
N ASN A 68 5.27 12.05 19.42
CA ASN A 68 6.54 12.63 18.94
C ASN A 68 7.37 11.65 18.10
N GLN A 69 7.02 10.37 18.10
CA GLN A 69 7.71 9.34 17.32
C GLN A 69 6.76 8.26 16.80
N HIS A 70 7.08 7.75 15.62
CA HIS A 70 6.42 6.61 15.01
C HIS A 70 7.47 5.56 14.66
N GLN A 71 7.20 4.32 15.08
CA GLN A 71 8.04 3.17 14.79
C GLN A 71 7.90 2.77 13.31
N ILE A 72 9.05 2.59 12.66
CA ILE A 72 9.20 2.21 11.26
C ILE A 72 9.96 0.89 11.19
N PHE A 73 9.47 -0.04 10.39
CA PHE A 73 10.15 -1.31 10.15
C PHE A 73 10.95 -1.23 8.85
N LEU A 74 12.20 -1.62 8.91
CA LEU A 74 13.09 -1.73 7.77
C LEU A 74 13.10 -3.21 7.34
N GLU A 75 12.30 -3.52 6.34
CA GLU A 75 12.07 -4.88 5.84
C GLU A 75 12.94 -5.10 4.58
N PRO A 76 13.81 -6.12 4.52
CA PRO A 76 14.53 -6.43 3.29
C PRO A 76 13.56 -6.95 2.21
N GLU A 77 13.61 -6.38 1.00
CA GLU A 77 12.71 -6.81 -0.09
C GLU A 77 13.05 -8.20 -0.63
N GLY A 78 14.29 -8.63 -0.49
CA GLY A 78 14.74 -9.95 -0.92
C GLY A 78 16.05 -10.35 -0.27
N LEU A 79 16.39 -11.64 -0.38
CA LEU A 79 17.63 -12.19 0.19
C LEU A 79 18.89 -11.79 -0.57
N THR A 80 18.75 -11.40 -1.84
CA THR A 80 19.85 -11.05 -2.74
C THR A 80 19.83 -9.58 -3.15
N SER A 81 18.88 -8.80 -2.63
CA SER A 81 18.73 -7.38 -2.94
C SER A 81 19.27 -6.53 -1.80
N ASN A 82 19.82 -5.38 -2.15
CA ASN A 82 20.22 -4.34 -1.18
C ASN A 82 19.09 -3.34 -0.90
N GLU A 83 17.90 -3.60 -1.46
CA GLU A 83 16.73 -2.74 -1.30
C GLU A 83 16.01 -3.10 0.01
N ILE A 84 15.82 -2.05 0.81
CA ILE A 84 15.11 -2.07 2.07
C ILE A 84 13.82 -1.29 1.89
N TYR A 85 12.73 -1.91 2.33
CA TYR A 85 11.41 -1.33 2.39
C TYR A 85 11.15 -0.73 3.79
N PRO A 86 11.12 0.61 3.93
CA PRO A 86 10.76 1.28 5.18
C PRO A 86 9.23 1.30 5.35
N ASN A 87 8.71 0.25 5.98
CA ASN A 87 7.29 0.11 6.27
C ASN A 87 6.84 1.13 7.33
N GLY A 88 5.92 2.00 6.94
CA GLY A 88 5.31 3.00 7.81
C GLY A 88 5.52 4.45 7.39
N ILE A 89 6.35 4.71 6.35
CA ILE A 89 6.60 6.05 5.78
C ILE A 89 6.06 6.24 4.37
N SER A 90 5.00 5.52 3.98
CA SER A 90 4.32 5.74 2.69
C SER A 90 3.88 7.19 2.55
N THR A 91 4.18 7.82 1.42
CA THR A 91 3.94 9.27 1.25
C THR A 91 3.66 9.64 -0.20
N SER A 92 2.96 10.76 -0.38
CA SER A 92 2.74 11.44 -1.66
C SER A 92 3.63 12.68 -1.86
N LEU A 93 4.51 12.98 -0.88
CA LEU A 93 5.32 14.19 -0.88
C LEU A 93 6.38 14.18 -2.00
N PRO A 94 6.86 15.36 -2.44
CA PRO A 94 7.94 15.46 -3.42
C PRO A 94 9.25 14.78 -2.98
N PHE A 95 10.05 14.33 -3.95
CA PHE A 95 11.28 13.55 -3.71
C PHE A 95 12.28 14.22 -2.75
N ASP A 96 12.45 15.54 -2.84
CA ASP A 96 13.31 16.32 -1.95
C ASP A 96 12.89 16.19 -0.49
N VAL A 97 11.57 16.23 -0.24
CA VAL A 97 10.98 16.07 1.09
C VAL A 97 11.11 14.62 1.57
N GLN A 98 10.89 13.65 0.67
CA GLN A 98 11.09 12.23 1.00
C GLN A 98 12.53 11.95 1.46
N MET A 99 13.52 12.51 0.77
CA MET A 99 14.93 12.35 1.15
C MET A 99 15.22 12.97 2.52
N GLN A 100 14.65 14.14 2.82
CA GLN A 100 14.76 14.76 4.14
C GLN A 100 14.13 13.91 5.24
N ILE A 101 12.93 13.36 4.98
CA ILE A 101 12.25 12.44 5.90
C ILE A 101 13.13 11.22 6.18
N VAL A 102 13.62 10.55 5.15
CA VAL A 102 14.46 9.36 5.28
C VAL A 102 15.72 9.66 6.09
N ARG A 103 16.47 10.71 5.71
CA ARG A 103 17.73 11.06 6.38
C ARG A 103 17.57 11.61 7.79
N SER A 104 16.37 12.06 8.15
CA SER A 104 16.10 12.51 9.52
C SER A 104 15.97 11.36 10.52
N MET A 105 15.70 10.12 10.05
CA MET A 105 15.55 8.95 10.92
C MET A 105 16.90 8.38 11.33
N GLN A 106 16.97 7.88 12.57
CA GLN A 106 18.18 7.30 13.12
C GLN A 106 18.62 6.06 12.33
N GLY A 107 19.90 6.01 11.95
CA GLY A 107 20.49 4.93 11.16
C GLY A 107 20.24 5.04 9.65
N MET A 108 19.53 6.09 9.20
CA MET A 108 19.23 6.36 7.79
C MET A 108 19.85 7.67 7.29
N GLU A 109 20.77 8.27 8.05
CA GLU A 109 21.33 9.60 7.80
C GLU A 109 22.02 9.70 6.42
N ASN A 110 22.62 8.59 5.98
CA ASN A 110 23.30 8.46 4.69
C ASN A 110 22.53 7.63 3.65
N ALA A 111 21.29 7.24 3.97
CA ALA A 111 20.50 6.39 3.10
C ALA A 111 20.24 7.06 1.74
N LYS A 112 20.12 6.22 0.71
CA LYS A 112 19.81 6.63 -0.66
C LYS A 112 18.47 6.03 -1.05
N ILE A 113 17.60 6.85 -1.63
CA ILE A 113 16.33 6.38 -2.18
C ILE A 113 16.62 5.75 -3.56
N VAL A 114 16.28 4.48 -3.71
CA VAL A 114 16.38 3.74 -4.99
C VAL A 114 15.11 3.96 -5.80
N ARG A 115 13.94 3.87 -5.16
CA ARG A 115 12.65 4.19 -5.77
C ARG A 115 11.88 5.17 -4.90
N PRO A 116 11.45 6.32 -5.45
CA PRO A 116 10.66 7.29 -4.70
C PRO A 116 9.28 6.72 -4.36
N GLY A 117 8.75 7.13 -3.21
CA GLY A 117 7.35 6.90 -2.87
C GLY A 117 6.42 7.72 -3.77
N TYR A 118 5.23 7.21 -4.02
CA TYR A 118 4.24 7.93 -4.83
C TYR A 118 2.82 7.49 -4.48
N ALA A 119 1.85 8.36 -4.74
CA ALA A 119 0.44 8.03 -4.62
C ALA A 119 -0.15 7.81 -6.02
N ILE A 120 -1.00 6.79 -6.15
CA ILE A 120 -1.78 6.51 -7.34
C ILE A 120 -3.25 6.58 -6.95
N GLU A 121 -4.03 7.34 -7.70
CA GLU A 121 -5.48 7.27 -7.63
C GLU A 121 -5.98 6.27 -8.69
N TYR A 122 -6.85 5.35 -8.27
CA TYR A 122 -7.50 4.43 -9.19
C TYR A 122 -9.00 4.38 -8.95
N ASP A 123 -9.72 4.10 -10.02
CA ASP A 123 -11.13 3.79 -9.95
C ASP A 123 -11.32 2.31 -9.53
N PHE A 124 -12.22 2.06 -8.59
CA PHE A 124 -12.63 0.72 -8.16
C PHE A 124 -14.14 0.52 -8.30
N PHE A 125 -14.57 -0.73 -8.41
CA PHE A 125 -15.97 -1.10 -8.41
C PHE A 125 -16.47 -1.30 -6.98
N ASP A 126 -17.63 -0.72 -6.67
CA ASP A 126 -18.24 -0.92 -5.36
C ASP A 126 -18.62 -2.40 -5.16
N PRO A 127 -18.05 -3.08 -4.15
CA PRO A 127 -18.33 -4.50 -3.94
C PRO A 127 -19.79 -4.78 -3.57
N ARG A 128 -20.59 -3.76 -3.22
CA ARG A 128 -22.03 -3.89 -2.96
C ARG A 128 -22.83 -4.24 -4.21
N ASP A 129 -22.27 -4.00 -5.39
CA ASP A 129 -22.90 -4.33 -6.68
C ASP A 129 -22.60 -5.75 -7.15
N LEU A 130 -21.95 -6.55 -6.30
CA LEU A 130 -21.67 -7.96 -6.54
C LEU A 130 -22.56 -8.84 -5.69
N LYS A 131 -22.83 -10.05 -6.20
CA LYS A 131 -23.34 -11.15 -5.39
C LYS A 131 -22.24 -11.67 -4.46
N PRO A 132 -22.59 -12.42 -3.39
CA PRO A 132 -21.60 -13.09 -2.54
C PRO A 132 -20.64 -14.02 -3.29
N THR A 133 -21.05 -14.50 -4.47
CA THR A 133 -20.23 -15.29 -5.41
C THR A 133 -19.20 -14.45 -6.18
N LEU A 134 -19.12 -13.14 -5.94
CA LEU A 134 -18.30 -12.16 -6.68
C LEU A 134 -18.73 -11.93 -8.14
N GLU A 135 -19.87 -12.48 -8.54
CA GLU A 135 -20.53 -12.19 -9.81
C GLU A 135 -21.16 -10.79 -9.77
N SER A 136 -21.07 -10.05 -10.87
CA SER A 136 -21.79 -8.78 -11.05
C SER A 136 -23.31 -9.00 -10.99
N LYS A 137 -24.02 -8.10 -10.29
CA LYS A 137 -25.50 -8.08 -10.33
C LYS A 137 -26.04 -7.59 -11.67
N PHE A 138 -25.23 -6.88 -12.46
CA PHE A 138 -25.66 -6.25 -13.71
C PHE A 138 -25.38 -7.11 -14.95
N ILE A 139 -24.31 -7.92 -14.92
CA ILE A 139 -23.90 -8.77 -16.04
C ILE A 139 -23.69 -10.20 -15.51
N GLN A 140 -24.55 -11.11 -15.94
CA GLN A 140 -24.40 -12.53 -15.60
C GLN A 140 -23.13 -13.11 -16.23
N GLY A 141 -22.41 -13.95 -15.49
CA GLY A 141 -21.15 -14.53 -15.93
C GLY A 141 -19.91 -13.63 -15.80
N LEU A 142 -20.08 -12.37 -15.37
CA LEU A 142 -18.96 -11.45 -15.13
C LEU A 142 -18.55 -11.47 -13.66
N PHE A 143 -17.34 -11.96 -13.41
CA PHE A 143 -16.77 -12.08 -12.07
C PHE A 143 -15.65 -11.07 -11.89
N PHE A 144 -15.58 -10.50 -10.70
CA PHE A 144 -14.50 -9.59 -10.35
C PHE A 144 -13.71 -10.15 -9.16
N ALA A 145 -12.41 -9.91 -9.13
CA ALA A 145 -11.52 -10.26 -8.01
C ALA A 145 -10.31 -9.32 -7.95
N GLY A 146 -9.68 -9.21 -6.79
CA GLY A 146 -8.48 -8.38 -6.57
C GLY A 146 -8.77 -6.89 -6.33
N ASP A 147 -7.76 -6.05 -6.53
CA ASP A 147 -7.77 -4.62 -6.16
C ASP A 147 -8.87 -3.81 -6.87
N ARG A 148 -9.32 -4.27 -8.05
CA ARG A 148 -10.46 -3.66 -8.76
C ARG A 148 -11.81 -3.80 -8.05
N LEU A 149 -11.90 -4.61 -6.98
CA LEU A 149 -13.12 -4.80 -6.20
C LEU A 149 -13.13 -4.18 -4.81
N THR A 150 -11.98 -3.82 -4.28
CA THR A 150 -11.87 -3.48 -2.88
C THR A 150 -10.91 -2.33 -2.70
N ALA A 151 -11.44 -1.25 -2.14
CA ALA A 151 -10.72 -0.19 -1.44
C ALA A 151 -9.85 -0.69 -0.24
N LEU A 152 -9.27 -1.89 -0.31
CA LEU A 152 -8.53 -2.54 0.77
C LEU A 152 -7.09 -2.83 0.31
N PRO A 153 -6.08 -2.50 1.12
CA PRO A 153 -4.67 -2.72 0.77
C PRO A 153 -4.31 -4.21 0.63
N VAL A 154 -3.29 -4.45 -0.21
CA VAL A 154 -3.00 -5.66 -0.98
C VAL A 154 -2.65 -6.94 -0.19
N THR A 155 -2.30 -6.90 1.09
CA THR A 155 -1.43 -7.98 1.61
C THR A 155 -2.11 -9.24 2.14
N LYS A 156 -3.41 -9.28 2.47
CA LYS A 156 -4.01 -10.48 3.11
C LYS A 156 -5.41 -10.92 2.69
N LYS A 157 -6.15 -10.13 1.89
CA LYS A 157 -7.50 -10.48 1.43
C LYS A 157 -7.64 -10.97 -0.03
N PRO A 158 -6.72 -10.72 -0.99
CA PRO A 158 -6.98 -11.10 -2.37
C PRO A 158 -6.93 -12.61 -2.58
N LEU A 159 -5.99 -13.34 -1.96
CA LEU A 159 -5.81 -14.79 -2.21
C LEU A 159 -7.07 -15.62 -1.92
N ARG A 160 -7.76 -15.38 -0.79
CA ARG A 160 -8.98 -16.14 -0.45
C ARG A 160 -10.10 -15.92 -1.46
N LYS A 161 -10.25 -14.69 -1.98
CA LYS A 161 -11.29 -14.34 -2.96
C LYS A 161 -10.95 -14.80 -4.37
N VAL A 162 -9.68 -14.68 -4.76
CA VAL A 162 -9.17 -15.17 -6.05
C VAL A 162 -9.29 -16.70 -6.13
N CYS A 163 -8.95 -17.43 -5.07
CA CYS A 163 -9.04 -18.88 -5.05
C CYS A 163 -10.49 -19.39 -5.17
N TRP A 164 -11.46 -18.68 -4.57
CA TRP A 164 -12.89 -18.98 -4.72
C TRP A 164 -13.41 -18.75 -6.14
N LEU A 165 -12.91 -17.72 -6.83
CA LEU A 165 -13.22 -17.43 -8.24
C LEU A 165 -12.74 -18.56 -9.16
N VAL A 166 -11.53 -19.10 -8.90
CA VAL A 166 -10.91 -20.16 -9.72
C VAL A 166 -11.64 -21.49 -9.58
N LEU A 167 -12.23 -21.77 -8.42
CA LEU A 167 -12.98 -23.01 -8.18
C LEU A 167 -14.39 -23.02 -8.79
N THR A 168 -14.90 -21.87 -9.25
CA THR A 168 -16.31 -21.75 -9.67
C THR A 168 -16.57 -21.49 -11.16
N LEU A 169 -15.57 -21.20 -12.02
CA LEU A 169 -15.83 -21.00 -13.46
C LEU A 169 -14.67 -21.33 -14.43
N PRO A 170 -14.99 -21.66 -15.71
CA PRO A 170 -14.05 -21.60 -16.81
C PRO A 170 -13.68 -20.14 -17.12
N VAL A 171 -12.39 -19.89 -17.27
CA VAL A 171 -11.80 -18.57 -17.55
C VAL A 171 -12.45 -17.94 -18.79
N CYS A 172 -13.19 -16.85 -18.62
CA CYS A 172 -13.61 -15.99 -19.73
C CYS A 172 -12.96 -14.61 -19.54
N LEU A 173 -11.83 -14.42 -20.21
CA LEU A 173 -11.15 -13.12 -20.32
C LEU A 173 -11.95 -12.19 -21.23
N LEU A 174 -12.22 -10.98 -20.71
CA LEU A 174 -12.29 -9.68 -21.41
C LEU A 174 -12.79 -9.67 -22.87
N THR A 175 -13.98 -9.11 -23.08
CA THR A 175 -14.22 -8.03 -24.07
C THR A 175 -15.68 -7.58 -23.97
N LYS A 176 -15.92 -6.43 -23.33
CA LYS A 176 -17.00 -5.48 -23.70
C LYS A 176 -16.88 -4.25 -22.81
N LYS A 177 -16.19 -3.22 -23.34
CA LYS A 177 -16.28 -1.84 -22.86
C LYS A 177 -17.71 -1.34 -23.16
N VAL A 178 -18.67 -1.60 -22.30
CA VAL A 178 -20.01 -0.99 -22.43
C VAL A 178 -20.46 -0.46 -21.06
N GLY A 179 -20.58 0.86 -20.94
CA GLY A 179 -21.51 1.50 -20.01
C GLY A 179 -21.16 1.63 -18.51
N LEU A 180 -20.00 1.20 -18.01
CA LEU A 180 -19.70 1.21 -16.56
C LEU A 180 -19.21 2.56 -15.96
N ARG A 181 -19.39 3.70 -16.64
CA ARG A 181 -18.92 5.02 -16.11
C ARG A 181 -19.67 5.51 -14.85
N ARG A 182 -20.85 4.97 -14.53
CA ARG A 182 -21.71 5.46 -13.44
C ARG A 182 -21.50 4.79 -12.06
N VAL A 183 -20.62 3.78 -11.97
CA VAL A 183 -20.47 2.92 -10.78
C VAL A 183 -19.04 2.97 -10.20
N LEU A 184 -18.14 3.68 -10.87
CA LEU A 184 -16.74 3.80 -10.47
C LEU A 184 -16.61 4.77 -9.29
N ARG A 185 -16.00 4.32 -8.21
CA ARG A 185 -15.56 5.17 -7.09
C ARG A 185 -14.05 5.34 -7.17
N ARG A 186 -13.54 6.51 -6.78
CA ARG A 186 -12.10 6.77 -6.70
C ARG A 186 -11.55 6.43 -5.34
N ILE A 187 -10.35 5.84 -5.30
CA ILE A 187 -9.57 5.71 -4.09
C ILE A 187 -8.08 5.91 -4.39
N SER A 188 -7.40 6.52 -3.43
CA SER A 188 -5.95 6.71 -3.47
C SER A 188 -5.27 5.56 -2.75
N ALA A 189 -4.23 4.99 -3.37
CA ALA A 189 -3.30 4.11 -2.69
C ALA A 189 -1.88 4.64 -2.80
N TYR A 190 -1.12 4.40 -1.75
CA TYR A 190 0.28 4.76 -1.70
C TYR A 190 1.11 3.57 -2.15
N TRP A 191 1.97 3.81 -3.12
CA TRP A 191 3.02 2.87 -3.50
C TRP A 191 4.32 3.23 -2.78
N LEU A 192 5.11 2.18 -2.62
CA LEU A 192 6.11 2.06 -1.58
C LEU A 192 7.44 2.67 -2.03
N MET A 193 8.06 3.44 -1.13
CA MET A 193 9.44 3.92 -1.31
C MET A 193 10.40 2.77 -1.00
N THR A 194 11.48 2.62 -1.77
CA THR A 194 12.58 1.69 -1.44
C THR A 194 13.88 2.46 -1.26
N CYS A 195 14.61 2.08 -0.22
CA CYS A 195 15.88 2.70 0.15
C CYS A 195 17.00 1.67 0.07
N ALA A 196 18.20 2.12 -0.25
CA ALA A 196 19.45 1.39 0.01
C ALA A 196 20.17 2.12 1.14
N LEU A 197 20.53 1.36 2.19
CA LEU A 197 21.30 1.85 3.33
C LEU A 197 22.79 1.92 3.00
#